data_AF-A0A1F1V6K8-F1
#
_entry.id   AF-A0A1F1V6K8-F1
#
_cell.length_a   1.000
_cell.length_b   1.000
_cell.length_c   1.000
_cell.angle_alpha   90.00
_cell.angle_beta   90.00
_cell.angle_gamma   90.00
#
_symmetry.space_group_name_H-M   'P 1'
#
loop_
_entity.id
_entity.type
_entity.pdbx_description
1 polymer ?
#
loop_
_entity_poly.entity_id
_entity_poly.type
_entity_poly.pdbx_seq_one_letter_code
_entity_poly.pdbx_strand_id
1 'polypeptide(L)'
;MDDWFSGILDLVDEPIAIVGIQGTSRVEASTSRTQFVSTGLLDVDEFDSLQAAADLYVSDNLTSGVMAQAAPLGTSVLAMLNTTGASPEAFPSSAPAQQERRKEGASKEWAS
;
A
#
# COMPACT_ATOMS: atom_id res chain seq x y z
N MET A 1 4.26 -12.88 -11.85
CA MET A 1 4.25 -12.35 -10.47
C MET A 1 3.17 -13.12 -9.75
N ASP A 2 3.58 -14.28 -9.26
CA ASP A 2 2.76 -15.47 -9.13
C ASP A 2 2.17 -15.60 -7.72
N ASP A 3 0.85 -15.83 -7.65
CA ASP A 3 -0.03 -16.30 -6.57
C ASP A 3 0.04 -15.78 -5.13
N TRP A 4 1.13 -15.13 -4.69
CA TRP A 4 1.28 -14.73 -3.28
C TRP A 4 0.28 -13.64 -2.86
N PHE A 5 0.04 -12.65 -3.74
CA PHE A 5 -0.92 -11.58 -3.47
C PHE A 5 -2.33 -12.15 -3.37
N SER A 6 -2.71 -13.04 -4.31
CA SER A 6 -4.01 -13.71 -4.29
C SER A 6 -4.22 -14.50 -2.99
N GLY A 7 -3.19 -15.23 -2.52
CA GLY A 7 -3.25 -15.96 -1.25
C GLY A 7 -3.40 -15.07 -0.01
N ILE A 8 -2.90 -13.83 -0.03
CA ILE A 8 -3.14 -12.85 1.05
C ILE A 8 -4.59 -12.39 1.06
N LEU A 9 -5.18 -12.20 -0.12
CA LEU A 9 -6.56 -11.74 -0.24
C LEU A 9 -7.56 -12.77 0.29
N ASP A 10 -7.25 -14.07 0.16
CA ASP A 10 -8.08 -15.15 0.71
C ASP A 10 -8.14 -15.17 2.25
N LEU A 11 -7.19 -14.50 2.92
CA LEU A 11 -7.18 -14.34 4.38
C LEU A 11 -8.11 -13.22 4.87
N VAL A 12 -8.58 -12.36 3.97
CA VAL A 12 -9.53 -11.32 4.32
C VAL A 12 -10.91 -11.96 4.39
N ASP A 13 -11.53 -11.88 5.57
CA ASP A 13 -12.83 -12.54 5.81
C ASP A 13 -14.02 -11.71 5.29
N GLU A 14 -13.77 -10.44 4.95
CA GLU A 14 -14.74 -9.51 4.38
C GLU A 14 -14.68 -9.49 2.85
N PRO A 15 -15.81 -9.22 2.17
CA PRO A 15 -15.80 -8.97 0.73
C PRO A 15 -14.96 -7.74 0.38
N ILE A 16 -14.06 -7.88 -0.59
CA ILE A 16 -13.17 -6.80 -1.02
C ILE A 16 -13.25 -6.58 -2.53
N ALA A 17 -13.21 -5.31 -2.94
CA ALA A 17 -13.04 -4.91 -4.32
C ALA A 17 -11.62 -4.39 -4.54
N ILE A 18 -10.93 -4.96 -5.51
CA ILE A 18 -9.56 -4.58 -5.87
C ILE A 18 -9.59 -3.86 -7.18
N VAL A 19 -9.23 -2.58 -7.13
CA VAL A 19 -9.21 -1.72 -8.30
C VAL A 19 -7.78 -1.60 -8.82
N GLY A 20 -7.53 -2.16 -10.01
CA GLY A 20 -6.21 -2.19 -10.66
C GLY A 20 -6.14 -1.25 -11.86
N ILE A 21 -5.08 -0.44 -11.90
CA ILE A 21 -4.83 0.56 -12.94
C ILE A 21 -3.80 0.02 -13.92
N GLN A 22 -4.17 -1.03 -14.64
CA GLN A 22 -3.54 -1.43 -15.90
C GLN A 22 -4.30 -2.59 -16.53
N GLY A 23 -4.19 -2.70 -17.86
CA GLY A 23 -4.87 -3.69 -18.71
C GLY A 23 -4.40 -5.14 -18.56
N THR A 24 -3.78 -5.51 -17.43
CA THR A 24 -3.61 -6.93 -17.13
C THR A 24 -4.95 -7.48 -16.69
N SER A 25 -5.59 -8.18 -17.62
CA SER A 25 -6.70 -9.10 -17.44
C SER A 25 -6.44 -10.03 -16.24
N ARG A 26 -6.68 -9.54 -15.02
CA ARG A 26 -6.72 -10.33 -13.79
C ARG A 26 -8.16 -10.68 -13.40
N VAL A 27 -9.08 -10.53 -14.35
CA VAL A 27 -10.51 -10.85 -14.26
C VAL A 27 -10.71 -12.32 -13.84
N GLU A 28 -9.74 -13.21 -14.12
CA GLU A 28 -9.81 -14.65 -13.82
C GLU A 28 -9.66 -15.02 -12.34
N ALA A 29 -9.33 -14.09 -11.44
CA ALA A 29 -9.12 -14.40 -10.01
C ALA A 29 -10.29 -13.99 -9.09
N SER A 30 -11.43 -13.56 -9.64
CA SER A 30 -12.57 -13.17 -8.80
C SER A 30 -13.13 -14.38 -8.07
N THR A 31 -13.14 -14.33 -6.75
CA THR A 31 -13.73 -15.37 -5.88
C THR A 31 -15.12 -14.92 -5.42
N SER A 32 -15.79 -15.71 -4.58
CA SER A 32 -17.05 -15.28 -3.95
C SER A 32 -16.88 -14.05 -3.03
N ARG A 33 -15.64 -13.73 -2.62
CA ARG A 33 -15.33 -12.64 -1.69
C ARG A 33 -14.48 -11.53 -2.31
N THR A 34 -13.72 -11.82 -3.37
CA THR A 34 -12.83 -10.86 -4.00
C THR A 34 -13.32 -10.51 -5.39
N GLN A 35 -13.58 -9.23 -5.63
CA GLN A 35 -13.90 -8.71 -6.97
C GLN A 35 -12.71 -7.94 -7.52
N PHE A 36 -12.29 -8.25 -8.74
CA PHE A 36 -11.29 -7.46 -9.46
C PHE A 36 -11.96 -6.50 -10.45
N VAL A 37 -11.64 -5.22 -10.34
CA VAL A 37 -12.09 -4.15 -11.24
C VAL A 37 -10.87 -3.56 -11.92
N SER A 38 -10.84 -3.61 -13.25
CA SER A 38 -9.80 -2.92 -14.03
C SER A 38 -10.37 -1.61 -14.55
N THR A 39 -9.71 -0.49 -14.24
CA THR A 39 -10.14 0.85 -14.68
C THR A 39 -9.53 1.27 -16.01
N GLY A 40 -8.58 0.49 -16.54
CA GLY A 40 -7.77 0.91 -17.68
C GLY A 40 -6.71 1.95 -17.28
N LEU A 41 -6.37 2.85 -18.20
CA LEU A 41 -5.52 4.00 -17.92
C LEU A 41 -6.40 5.14 -17.43
N LEU A 42 -6.07 5.69 -16.26
CA LEU A 42 -6.71 6.89 -15.71
C LEU A 42 -5.76 8.07 -15.86
N ASP A 43 -6.32 9.27 -15.99
CA ASP A 43 -5.52 10.49 -15.78
C ASP A 43 -5.23 10.71 -14.28
N VAL A 44 -4.44 11.75 -13.98
CA VAL A 44 -3.99 12.02 -12.61
C VAL A 44 -5.16 12.42 -11.69
N ASP A 45 -6.12 13.20 -12.18
CA ASP A 45 -7.24 13.68 -11.37
C ASP A 45 -8.24 12.55 -11.07
N GLU A 46 -8.50 11.70 -12.07
CA GLU A 46 -9.30 10.48 -11.93
C GLU A 46 -8.63 9.49 -10.98
N PHE A 47 -7.31 9.36 -11.08
CA PHE A 47 -6.53 8.50 -10.21
C PHE A 47 -6.54 8.99 -8.76
N ASP A 48 -6.31 10.27 -8.51
CA ASP A 48 -6.35 10.87 -7.17
C ASP A 48 -7.75 10.75 -6.55
N SER A 49 -8.80 10.92 -7.36
CA SER A 49 -10.19 10.73 -6.93
C SER A 49 -10.47 9.27 -6.52
N LEU A 50 -9.96 8.31 -7.31
CA LEU A 50 -10.05 6.89 -6.97
C LEU A 50 -9.28 6.56 -5.69
N GLN A 51 -8.07 7.12 -5.54
CA GLN A 51 -7.23 6.90 -4.36
C GLN A 51 -7.89 7.48 -3.10
N ALA A 52 -8.46 8.68 -3.17
CA ALA A 52 -9.18 9.30 -2.06
C ALA A 52 -10.45 8.54 -1.65
N ALA A 53 -11.09 7.84 -2.59
CA ALA A 53 -12.28 7.03 -2.33
C ALA A 53 -11.97 5.63 -1.78
N ALA A 54 -10.71 5.17 -1.87
CA ALA A 54 -10.32 3.85 -1.42
C ALA A 54 -10.18 3.77 0.10
N ASP A 55 -10.63 2.66 0.70
CA ASP A 55 -10.40 2.39 2.12
C ASP A 55 -8.92 2.12 2.43
N LEU A 56 -8.21 1.54 1.46
CA LEU A 56 -6.81 1.14 1.58
C LEU A 56 -6.11 1.18 0.22
N TYR A 57 -5.00 1.91 0.15
CA TYR A 57 -4.06 1.85 -0.97
C TYR A 57 -2.98 0.80 -0.67
N VAL A 58 -2.82 -0.18 -1.56
CA VAL A 58 -1.81 -1.24 -1.43
C VAL A 58 -0.78 -1.12 -2.54
N SER A 59 0.50 -1.18 -2.19
CA SER A 59 1.61 -1.15 -3.16
C SER A 59 2.68 -2.17 -2.80
N ASP A 60 3.35 -2.72 -3.81
CA ASP A 60 4.57 -3.52 -3.65
C ASP A 60 5.85 -2.69 -3.69
N ASN A 61 5.73 -1.36 -3.81
CA ASN A 61 6.85 -0.44 -3.94
C ASN A 61 6.87 0.60 -2.81
N LEU A 62 7.82 0.43 -1.88
CA LEU A 62 8.05 1.32 -0.74
C LEU A 62 8.39 2.77 -1.11
N THR A 63 8.94 3.02 -2.30
CA THR A 63 9.35 4.36 -2.72
C THR A 63 8.40 4.97 -3.75
N SER A 64 7.19 4.41 -3.87
CA SER A 64 6.19 4.91 -4.80
C SER A 64 5.79 6.35 -4.44
N GLY A 65 6.02 7.30 -5.36
CA GLY A 65 5.53 8.67 -5.22
C GLY A 65 4.01 8.73 -5.02
N VAL A 66 3.30 7.76 -5.56
CA VAL A 66 1.86 7.57 -5.41
C VAL A 66 1.46 7.22 -3.97
N MET A 67 2.29 6.46 -3.26
CA MET A 67 2.09 6.20 -1.83
C MET A 67 2.25 7.47 -1.00
N ALA A 68 3.17 8.36 -1.38
CA ALA A 68 3.31 9.66 -0.71
C ALA A 68 2.09 10.57 -0.94
N GLN A 69 1.40 10.42 -2.07
CA GLN A 69 0.18 11.17 -2.42
C GLN A 69 -1.09 10.66 -1.71
N ALA A 70 -1.13 9.40 -1.29
CA ALA A 70 -2.25 8.86 -0.51
C ALA A 70 -2.42 9.53 0.87
N ALA A 71 -1.31 9.89 1.52
CA ALA A 71 -1.32 10.47 2.87
C ALA A 71 -2.11 11.80 2.97
N PRO A 72 -1.89 12.81 2.10
CA PRO A 72 -2.70 14.04 2.13
C PRO A 72 -4.16 13.83 1.74
N LEU A 73 -4.50 12.73 1.05
CA LEU A 73 -5.89 12.37 0.72
C LEU A 73 -6.62 11.68 1.89
N GLY A 74 -5.91 11.34 2.97
CA GLY A 74 -6.46 10.62 4.12
C GLY A 74 -6.61 9.11 3.88
N THR A 75 -6.14 8.61 2.75
CA THR A 75 -6.20 7.19 2.38
C THR A 75 -5.16 6.41 3.18
N SER A 76 -5.59 5.34 3.85
CA SER A 76 -4.66 4.43 4.54
C SER A 76 -3.75 3.74 3.53
N VAL A 77 -2.48 3.52 3.87
CA VAL A 77 -1.51 2.89 2.96
C VAL A 77 -0.88 1.66 3.59
N LEU A 78 -0.82 0.58 2.80
CA LEU A 78 -0.07 -0.62 3.11
C LEU A 78 0.94 -0.93 2.00
N ALA A 79 2.23 -0.87 2.33
CA ALA A 79 3.28 -1.37 1.46
C ALA A 79 3.57 -2.84 1.79
N MET A 80 3.43 -3.73 0.82
CA MET A 80 3.67 -5.16 0.98
C MET A 80 4.85 -5.62 0.13
N LEU A 81 5.94 -6.02 0.80
CA LEU A 81 7.11 -6.55 0.12
C LEU A 81 7.10 -8.07 0.19
N ASN A 82 7.21 -8.73 -0.96
CA ASN A 82 7.55 -10.14 -0.97
C ASN A 82 9.06 -10.28 -0.75
N THR A 83 9.43 -10.72 0.45
CA THR A 83 10.83 -10.84 0.89
C THR A 83 11.41 -12.23 0.66
N THR A 84 10.65 -13.13 0.03
CA THR A 84 11.08 -14.51 -0.23
C THR A 84 12.34 -14.52 -1.08
N GLY A 85 13.46 -14.97 -0.49
CA GLY A 85 14.77 -15.01 -1.14
C GLY A 85 15.62 -13.74 -0.98
N ALA A 86 15.13 -12.70 -0.30
CA ALA A 86 15.89 -11.49 -0.01
C ALA A 86 16.65 -11.60 1.34
N SER A 87 17.91 -11.17 1.36
CA SER A 87 18.69 -11.05 2.61
C SER A 87 18.10 -9.94 3.50
N PRO A 88 18.04 -10.11 4.84
CA PRO A 88 17.57 -9.08 5.79
C PRO A 88 18.29 -7.73 5.67
N GLU A 89 19.50 -7.72 5.10
CA GLU A 89 20.30 -6.50 4.89
C GLU A 89 19.84 -5.66 3.69
N ALA A 90 18.96 -6.19 2.83
CA ALA A 90 18.43 -5.48 1.67
C ALA A 90 17.29 -4.51 2.01
N PHE A 91 16.79 -4.50 3.25
CA PHE A 91 15.73 -3.58 3.67
C PHE A 91 16.29 -2.23 4.08
N PRO A 92 15.70 -1.11 3.63
CA PRO A 92 16.02 0.20 4.18
C PRO A 92 15.69 0.20 5.68
N SER A 93 16.70 0.47 6.51
CA SER A 93 16.55 0.50 7.96
C SER A 93 15.66 1.68 8.40
N SER A 94 14.63 1.39 9.19
CA SER A 94 13.77 2.40 9.85
C SER A 94 14.47 3.14 11.00
N ALA A 95 15.73 2.81 11.29
CA ALA A 95 16.49 3.36 12.41
C ALA A 95 16.64 4.91 12.40
N PRO A 96 16.82 5.61 11.26
CA PRO A 96 16.97 7.06 11.29
C PRO A 96 15.66 7.76 11.71
N ALA A 97 14.52 7.28 11.20
CA ALA A 97 13.20 7.88 11.46
C ALA A 97 12.72 7.69 12.90
N GLN A 98 13.09 6.58 13.57
CA GLN A 98 12.80 6.40 15.00
C GLN A 98 13.73 7.22 15.90
N GLN A 99 14.96 7.51 15.47
CA GLN A 99 15.92 8.27 16.25
C GLN A 99 15.56 9.77 16.31
N GLU A 100 15.02 10.35 15.25
CA GLU A 100 14.53 11.73 15.24
C GLU A 100 13.31 11.92 16.15
N ARG A 101 12.32 11.02 16.10
CA ARG A 101 11.14 11.10 16.99
C ARG A 101 11.50 11.00 18.48
N ARG A 102 12.52 10.20 18.83
CA ARG A 102 13.02 10.11 20.22
C ARG A 102 13.70 11.40 20.68
N LYS A 103 14.40 12.11 19.78
CA LYS A 103 15.02 13.41 20.11
C LYS A 103 13.98 14.51 20.28
N GLU A 104 12.95 14.55 19.45
CA GLU A 104 11.85 15.53 19.58
C GLU A 104 11.00 15.31 20.84
N GLY A 105 10.70 14.06 21.20
CA GLY A 105 9.98 13.72 22.43
C GLY A 105 10.77 14.09 23.69
N ALA A 106 12.08 13.77 23.73
CA ALA A 106 12.94 14.08 24.87
C ALA A 106 13.15 15.59 25.07
N SER A 107 13.10 16.39 24.01
CA SER A 107 13.29 17.84 24.11
C SER A 107 12.09 18.57 24.70
N LYS A 108 10.89 17.97 24.70
CA LYS A 108 9.67 18.55 25.29
C LYS A 108 9.47 18.21 26.77
N GLU A 109 10.05 17.12 27.26
CA GLU A 109 9.87 16.67 28.66
C GLU A 109 10.76 17.41 29.67
N TRP A 110 11.75 18.18 29.23
CA TRP A 110 12.72 18.86 30.11
C TRP A 110 12.51 20.38 30.20
N ALA A 111 11.43 20.91 29.60
CA ALA A 111 11.13 22.34 29.56
C ALA A 111 9.83 22.71 30.31
N SER A 112 9.45 21.96 31.34
CA SER A 112 8.39 22.33 32.30
C SER A 112 8.94 22.48 33.71
#